data_AF-A0A832W6H0-F1
#
_entry.id   AF-A0A832W6H0-F1
#
_cell.length_a   1.000
_cell.length_b   1.000
_cell.length_c   1.000
_cell.angle_alpha   90.00
_cell.angle_beta   90.00
_cell.angle_gamma   90.00
#
_symmetry.space_group_name_H-M   'P 1'
#
loop_
_entity.id
_entity.type
_entity.pdbx_description
1 polymer ?
#
loop_
_entity_poly.entity_id
_entity_poly.type
_entity_poly.pdbx_seq_one_letter_code
_entity_poly.pdbx_strand_id
1 'polypeptide(L)'
;MENNFFGEETAVILGLGEHRVGNYPMATIGLGSCIALILHDRRRSVAGLAHIMLPESRGSADRPGKFADTAITVLLDEMEIQGCTRNTISAFVVGGASMFVFSANSLNIGERNAAAVKENLQKQRIRIEYEETGGKVGRSVYFWPAGKGCLIIKRADGTCSRV
;
A
#
# COMPACT_ATOMS: atom_id res chain seq x y z
N MET A 1 10.73 8.60 -26.87
CA MET A 1 9.69 7.55 -26.90
C MET A 1 8.98 7.61 -25.57
N GLU A 2 7.77 8.15 -25.57
CA GLU A 2 6.93 8.27 -24.38
C GLU A 2 6.50 6.86 -23.96
N ASN A 3 7.03 6.37 -22.83
CA ASN A 3 6.61 5.11 -22.23
C ASN A 3 5.23 5.28 -21.58
N ASN A 4 4.19 5.51 -22.38
CA ASN A 4 2.81 5.63 -21.89
C ASN A 4 2.16 4.25 -21.77
N PHE A 5 2.82 3.34 -21.05
CA PHE A 5 2.54 1.90 -21.16
C PHE A 5 1.34 1.39 -20.35
N PHE A 6 0.63 2.18 -19.53
CA PHE A 6 -0.38 1.63 -18.63
C PHE A 6 -1.62 2.49 -18.28
N GLY A 7 -1.88 3.62 -18.95
CA GLY A 7 -3.05 4.45 -18.58
C GLY A 7 -2.94 5.08 -17.19
N GLU A 8 -1.71 5.33 -16.74
CA GLU A 8 -1.36 5.89 -15.43
C GLU A 8 -1.99 7.27 -15.18
N GLU A 9 -2.22 8.03 -16.25
CA GLU A 9 -2.86 9.36 -16.23
C GLU A 9 -4.27 9.33 -15.63
N THR A 10 -4.90 8.15 -15.59
CA THR A 10 -6.25 7.95 -15.02
C THR A 10 -6.25 7.67 -13.52
N ALA A 11 -5.07 7.45 -12.92
CA ALA A 11 -4.98 7.05 -11.52
C ALA A 11 -5.05 8.26 -10.57
N VAL A 12 -5.88 8.13 -9.54
CA VAL A 12 -5.90 9.09 -8.43
C VAL A 12 -4.63 8.88 -7.60
N ILE A 13 -3.77 9.90 -7.55
CA ILE A 13 -2.52 9.87 -6.80
C ILE A 13 -2.79 10.23 -5.33
N LEU A 14 -2.37 9.36 -4.43
CA LEU A 14 -2.43 9.55 -2.98
C LEU A 14 -1.11 10.10 -2.47
N GLY A 15 -1.22 11.14 -1.65
CA GLY A 15 -0.11 11.73 -0.91
C GLY A 15 0.23 10.99 0.38
N LEU A 16 1.19 11.55 1.11
CA LEU A 16 1.68 11.02 2.39
C LEU A 16 0.55 10.95 3.44
N GLY A 17 0.30 9.76 3.97
CA GLY A 17 -0.72 9.53 4.99
C GLY A 17 -2.16 9.59 4.47
N GLU A 18 -2.36 9.71 3.16
CA GLU A 18 -3.67 9.64 2.57
C GLU A 18 -4.11 8.19 2.34
N HIS A 19 -5.43 8.01 2.33
CA HIS A 19 -6.08 6.77 1.93
C HIS A 19 -7.29 7.05 1.04
N ARG A 20 -7.66 6.08 0.20
CA ARG A 20 -8.84 6.11 -0.66
C ARG A 20 -9.39 4.70 -0.83
N VAL A 21 -10.70 4.59 -1.01
CA VAL A 21 -11.39 3.37 -1.39
C VAL A 21 -12.26 3.61 -2.61
N GLY A 22 -12.22 2.67 -3.57
CA GLY A 22 -13.10 2.70 -4.72
C GLY A 22 -12.79 1.62 -5.76
N ASN A 23 -13.49 1.72 -6.89
CA ASN A 23 -13.36 0.83 -8.05
C ASN A 23 -12.59 1.48 -9.22
N TYR A 24 -11.84 2.55 -8.94
CA TYR A 24 -11.06 3.32 -9.91
C TYR A 24 -9.55 3.13 -9.68
N PRO A 25 -8.71 3.44 -10.69
CA PRO A 25 -7.27 3.31 -10.55
C PRO A 25 -6.70 4.27 -9.50
N MET A 26 -5.79 3.77 -8.68
CA MET A 26 -5.14 4.53 -7.60
C MET A 26 -3.64 4.37 -7.67
N ALA A 27 -2.90 5.39 -7.22
CA ALA A 27 -1.46 5.37 -7.22
C ALA A 27 -0.87 6.04 -5.99
N THR A 28 0.36 5.66 -5.64
CA THR A 28 1.17 6.40 -4.69
C THR A 28 2.63 6.35 -5.13
N ILE A 29 3.32 7.48 -5.03
CA ILE A 29 4.63 7.71 -5.63
C ILE A 29 5.66 7.94 -4.51
N GLY A 30 6.90 7.53 -4.75
CA GLY A 30 8.02 7.89 -3.88
C GLY A 30 8.04 7.15 -2.53
N LEU A 31 7.61 5.89 -2.52
CA LEU A 31 7.74 4.99 -1.36
C LEU A 31 9.22 4.70 -1.09
N GLY A 32 9.82 5.49 -0.20
CA GLY A 32 11.08 5.17 0.47
C GLY A 32 10.83 4.16 1.60
N SER A 33 10.97 4.60 2.85
CA SER A 33 10.63 3.80 4.04
C SER A 33 9.12 3.61 4.26
N CYS A 34 8.28 4.34 3.54
CA CYS A 34 6.83 4.23 3.62
C CYS A 34 6.32 2.96 2.93
N ILE A 35 5.08 2.57 3.24
CA ILE A 35 4.43 1.38 2.70
C ILE A 35 3.15 1.79 1.97
N ALA A 36 3.00 1.33 0.74
CA ALA A 36 1.71 1.24 0.09
C ALA A 36 1.03 -0.04 0.55
N LEU A 37 -0.06 0.11 1.29
CA LEU A 37 -0.97 -0.98 1.58
C LEU A 37 -2.14 -0.89 0.62
N ILE A 38 -2.41 -1.98 -0.09
CA ILE A 38 -3.61 -2.14 -0.89
C ILE A 38 -4.43 -3.29 -0.32
N LEU A 39 -5.70 -3.04 -0.02
CA LEU A 39 -6.69 -4.06 0.28
C LEU A 39 -7.59 -4.22 -0.93
N HIS A 40 -7.89 -5.44 -1.36
CA HIS A 40 -8.63 -5.69 -2.59
C HIS A 40 -9.71 -6.76 -2.40
N ASP A 41 -10.94 -6.42 -2.76
CA ASP A 41 -12.01 -7.39 -2.96
C ASP A 41 -12.19 -7.64 -4.46
N ARG A 42 -11.66 -8.79 -4.91
CA ARG A 42 -11.75 -9.24 -6.30
C ARG A 42 -13.19 -9.40 -6.81
N ARG A 43 -14.14 -9.79 -5.95
CA ARG A 43 -15.53 -10.01 -6.39
C ARG A 43 -16.22 -8.69 -6.66
N ARG A 44 -15.95 -7.68 -5.84
CA ARG A 44 -16.52 -6.33 -5.99
C ARG A 44 -15.72 -5.43 -6.94
N SER A 45 -14.49 -5.81 -7.28
CA SER A 45 -13.55 -4.94 -7.99
C SER A 45 -13.37 -3.60 -7.27
N VAL A 46 -13.34 -3.66 -5.93
CA VAL A 46 -13.13 -2.52 -5.05
C VAL A 46 -11.80 -2.72 -4.34
N ALA A 47 -11.03 -1.65 -4.22
CA ALA A 47 -9.82 -1.65 -3.44
C ALA A 47 -9.74 -0.43 -2.54
N GLY A 48 -9.01 -0.59 -1.44
CA GLY A 48 -8.50 0.50 -0.62
C GLY A 48 -6.99 0.63 -0.80
N LEU A 49 -6.48 1.84 -0.95
CA LEU A 49 -5.04 2.14 -0.96
C LEU A 49 -4.73 3.13 0.16
N ALA A 50 -3.68 2.87 0.94
CA ALA A 50 -3.15 3.79 1.94
C ALA A 50 -1.63 3.97 1.78
N HIS A 51 -1.16 5.21 1.96
CA HIS A 51 0.26 5.55 2.06
C HIS A 51 0.68 5.63 3.53
N ILE A 52 1.15 4.51 4.07
CA ILE A 52 1.52 4.38 5.49
C ILE A 52 2.94 4.89 5.70
N MET A 53 3.09 5.83 6.63
CA MET A 53 4.37 6.47 6.96
C MET A 53 5.00 5.91 8.22
N LEU A 54 4.17 5.48 9.17
CA LEU A 54 4.56 5.15 10.54
C LEU A 54 3.94 3.83 11.00
N PRO A 55 4.58 3.13 11.94
CA PRO A 55 4.11 1.80 12.35
C PRO A 55 2.86 1.84 13.23
N GLU A 56 2.66 2.88 14.04
CA GLU A 56 1.58 2.94 15.03
C GLU A 56 1.08 4.38 15.26
N SER A 57 -0.23 4.55 15.46
CA SER A 57 -0.88 5.83 15.75
C SER A 57 -0.64 6.37 17.14
N ARG A 58 -0.44 5.48 18.12
CA ARG A 58 -0.38 5.80 19.57
C ARG A 58 -1.58 6.62 20.06
N GLY A 59 -2.77 6.33 19.52
CA GLY A 59 -4.01 7.03 19.88
C GLY A 59 -4.24 8.34 19.10
N SER A 60 -3.39 8.67 18.13
CA SER A 60 -3.66 9.76 17.20
C SER A 60 -4.77 9.39 16.22
N ALA A 61 -5.76 10.27 16.06
CA ALA A 61 -6.81 10.14 15.06
C ALA A 61 -6.55 11.00 13.80
N ASP A 62 -5.42 11.70 13.74
CA ASP A 62 -5.07 12.54 12.60
C ASP A 62 -4.60 11.68 11.42
N ARG A 63 -5.33 11.75 10.30
CA ARG A 63 -5.08 11.04 9.04
C ARG A 63 -4.88 9.53 9.23
N PRO A 64 -5.95 8.73 9.24
CA PRO A 64 -5.86 7.30 9.55
C PRO A 64 -4.99 6.52 8.55
N GLY A 65 -4.83 6.97 7.30
CA GLY A 65 -3.90 6.36 6.33
C GLY A 65 -2.42 6.45 6.69
N LYS A 66 -2.04 7.31 7.65
CA LYS A 66 -0.65 7.57 8.06
C LYS A 66 -0.01 6.43 8.85
N PHE A 67 -0.80 5.65 9.59
CA PHE A 67 -0.30 4.64 10.52
C PHE A 67 -0.81 3.25 10.16
N ALA A 68 0.00 2.21 10.39
CA ALA A 68 -0.34 0.86 9.96
C ALA A 68 -1.62 0.31 10.62
N ASP A 69 -1.81 0.57 11.90
CA ASP A 69 -2.99 0.18 12.67
C ASP A 69 -4.26 0.86 12.15
N THR A 70 -4.26 2.20 12.04
CA THR A 70 -5.43 2.96 11.62
C THR A 70 -5.75 2.81 10.14
N ALA A 71 -4.73 2.62 9.28
CA ALA A 71 -4.91 2.48 7.85
C ALA A 71 -5.68 1.20 7.50
N ILE A 72 -5.34 0.08 8.14
CA ILE A 72 -6.04 -1.19 7.89
C ILE A 72 -7.50 -1.09 8.31
N THR A 73 -7.76 -0.54 9.51
CA THR A 73 -9.13 -0.37 10.01
C THR A 73 -9.96 0.53 9.09
N VAL A 74 -9.47 1.74 8.77
CA VAL A 74 -10.26 2.68 7.95
C VAL A 74 -10.53 2.15 6.55
N LEU A 75 -9.56 1.47 5.93
CA LEU A 75 -9.76 0.87 4.61
C LEU A 75 -10.81 -0.25 4.65
N LEU A 76 -10.77 -1.12 5.67
CA LEU A 76 -11.75 -2.19 5.81
C LEU A 76 -13.16 -1.64 6.01
N ASP A 77 -13.32 -0.65 6.90
CA ASP A 77 -14.61 -0.07 7.21
C ASP A 77 -15.20 0.64 5.97
N GLU A 78 -14.40 1.41 5.23
CA GLU A 78 -14.83 2.05 3.98
C GLU A 78 -15.13 1.03 2.86
N MET A 79 -14.37 -0.07 2.77
CA MET A 79 -14.65 -1.14 1.82
C MET A 79 -15.95 -1.89 2.16
N GLU A 80 -16.25 -2.12 3.43
CA GLU A 80 -17.50 -2.72 3.90
C GLU A 80 -18.71 -1.83 3.58
N ILE A 81 -18.58 -0.51 3.69
CA ILE A 81 -19.61 0.45 3.25
C ILE A 81 -19.91 0.29 1.75
N GLN A 82 -18.90 -0.04 0.94
CA GLN A 82 -19.08 -0.35 -0.49
C GLN A 82 -19.56 -1.79 -0.76
N GLY A 83 -19.88 -2.55 0.29
CA GLY A 83 -20.43 -3.91 0.22
C GLY A 83 -19.38 -5.01 0.10
N CYS A 84 -18.10 -4.73 0.34
CA CYS A 84 -17.06 -5.77 0.44
C CYS A 84 -17.27 -6.60 1.71
N THR A 85 -16.71 -7.81 1.73
CA THR A 85 -16.73 -8.67 2.93
C THR A 85 -15.30 -8.97 3.34
N ARG A 86 -14.96 -8.87 4.63
CA ARG A 86 -13.57 -9.08 5.10
C ARG A 86 -12.95 -10.40 4.62
N ASN A 87 -13.75 -11.47 4.54
CA ASN A 87 -13.30 -12.79 4.08
C ASN A 87 -12.90 -12.85 2.60
N THR A 88 -13.33 -11.88 1.77
CA THR A 88 -12.98 -11.80 0.35
C THR A 88 -11.84 -10.82 0.08
N ILE A 89 -11.37 -10.10 1.10
CA ILE A 89 -10.31 -9.11 0.99
C ILE A 89 -8.94 -9.78 1.09
N SER A 90 -8.05 -9.46 0.14
CA SER A 90 -6.61 -9.76 0.20
C SER A 90 -5.78 -8.48 0.23
N ALA A 91 -4.51 -8.61 0.62
CA ALA A 91 -3.60 -7.48 0.73
C ALA A 91 -2.43 -7.55 -0.26
N PHE A 92 -2.02 -6.39 -0.77
CA PHE A 92 -0.75 -6.18 -1.46
C PHE A 92 0.08 -5.19 -0.64
N VAL A 93 1.35 -5.50 -0.38
CA VAL A 93 2.21 -4.68 0.48
C VAL A 93 3.51 -4.35 -0.25
N VAL A 94 3.73 -3.08 -0.57
CA VAL A 94 4.88 -2.63 -1.36
C VAL A 94 5.56 -1.42 -0.70
N GLY A 95 6.90 -1.38 -0.68
CA GLY A 95 7.67 -0.22 -0.18
C GLY A 95 8.71 -0.59 0.87
N GLY A 96 8.89 0.24 1.91
CA GLY A 96 9.76 -0.07 3.04
C GLY A 96 11.25 -0.13 2.69
N ALA A 97 11.67 0.55 1.62
CA ALA A 97 13.07 0.65 1.26
C ALA A 97 13.87 1.42 2.32
N SER A 98 15.09 0.96 2.59
CA SER A 98 16.08 1.70 3.37
C SER A 98 17.08 2.34 2.43
N MET A 99 16.80 3.60 2.05
CA MET A 99 17.65 4.37 1.13
C MET A 99 18.93 4.89 1.81
N PHE A 100 18.95 4.94 3.14
CA PHE A 100 20.10 5.40 3.94
C PHE A 100 20.50 4.30 4.94
N VAL A 101 21.77 3.90 4.90
CA VAL A 101 22.32 2.96 5.87
C VAL A 101 22.77 3.77 7.10
N PHE A 102 21.89 3.97 8.06
CA PHE A 102 22.30 4.39 9.40
C PHE A 102 22.71 3.14 10.21
N SER A 103 23.65 3.32 11.14
CA SER A 103 24.43 2.29 11.85
C SER A 103 23.72 0.95 12.18
N ALA A 104 24.49 -0.14 12.20
CA ALA A 104 24.08 -1.56 12.22
C ALA A 104 23.11 -2.03 13.34
N ASN A 105 22.72 -1.16 14.28
CA ASN A 105 21.89 -1.50 15.44
C ASN A 105 20.51 -0.80 15.48
N SER A 106 20.14 -0.01 14.47
CA SER A 106 18.77 0.53 14.35
C SER A 106 17.98 -0.24 13.29
N LEU A 107 16.90 -0.92 13.68
CA LEU A 107 15.87 -1.38 12.74
C LEU A 107 15.50 -0.21 11.82
N ASN A 108 15.67 -0.39 10.52
CA ASN A 108 15.39 0.68 9.57
C ASN A 108 13.89 1.00 9.60
N ILE A 109 13.52 2.27 9.46
CA ILE A 109 12.12 2.73 9.54
C ILE A 109 11.22 1.93 8.59
N GLY A 110 11.73 1.58 7.40
CA GLY A 110 11.01 0.77 6.42
C GLY A 110 10.69 -0.65 6.89
N GLU A 111 11.62 -1.31 7.58
CA GLU A 111 11.42 -2.65 8.15
C GLU A 111 10.36 -2.61 9.26
N ARG A 112 10.40 -1.57 10.11
CA ARG A 112 9.41 -1.36 11.18
C ARG A 112 8.01 -1.13 10.61
N ASN A 113 7.91 -0.31 9.57
CA ASN A 113 6.64 -0.06 8.88
C ASN A 113 6.09 -1.34 8.24
N ALA A 114 6.92 -2.08 7.51
CA ALA A 114 6.52 -3.35 6.90
C ALA A 114 6.08 -4.38 7.95
N ALA A 115 6.83 -4.52 9.05
CA ALA A 115 6.49 -5.43 10.13
C ALA A 115 5.15 -5.07 10.78
N ALA A 116 4.92 -3.78 11.08
CA ALA A 116 3.67 -3.31 11.68
C ALA A 116 2.46 -3.54 10.76
N VAL A 117 2.60 -3.31 9.45
CA VAL A 117 1.53 -3.61 8.47
C VAL A 117 1.21 -5.11 8.48
N LYS A 118 2.21 -5.97 8.40
CA LYS A 118 2.03 -7.43 8.41
C LYS A 118 1.37 -7.93 9.68
N GLU A 119 1.81 -7.43 10.83
CA GLU A 119 1.25 -7.82 12.13
C GLU A 119 -0.23 -7.43 12.22
N ASN A 120 -0.58 -6.22 11.79
CA ASN A 120 -1.98 -5.76 11.81
C ASN A 120 -2.84 -6.52 10.79
N LEU A 121 -2.32 -6.86 9.60
CA LEU A 121 -3.02 -7.73 8.64
C LEU A 121 -3.27 -9.12 9.23
N GLN A 122 -2.29 -9.68 9.94
CA GLN A 122 -2.43 -10.96 10.63
C GLN A 122 -3.50 -10.91 11.72
N LYS A 123 -3.54 -9.84 12.54
CA LYS A 123 -4.59 -9.61 13.55
C LYS A 123 -5.99 -9.58 12.92
N GLN A 124 -6.12 -8.99 11.73
CA GLN A 124 -7.36 -8.94 10.96
C GLN A 124 -7.61 -10.20 10.11
N ARG A 125 -6.71 -11.19 10.15
CA ARG A 125 -6.76 -12.44 9.36
C ARG A 125 -6.83 -12.21 7.85
N ILE A 126 -6.19 -11.14 7.37
CA ILE A 126 -6.13 -10.81 5.94
C ILE A 126 -4.87 -11.45 5.34
N ARG A 127 -5.05 -12.23 4.28
CA ARG A 127 -3.93 -12.84 3.55
C ARG A 127 -3.21 -11.81 2.70
N ILE A 128 -1.89 -11.91 2.65
CA ILE A 128 -1.07 -11.14 1.72
C ILE A 128 -0.97 -11.93 0.41
N GLU A 129 -1.50 -11.37 -0.68
CA GLU A 129 -1.47 -11.96 -2.02
C GLU A 129 -0.17 -11.62 -2.75
N TYR A 130 0.39 -10.44 -2.48
CA TYR A 130 1.68 -10.04 -3.00
C TYR A 130 2.44 -9.15 -2.01
N GLU A 131 3.75 -9.35 -1.97
CA GLU A 131 4.63 -8.54 -1.14
C GLU A 131 5.91 -8.17 -1.88
N GLU A 132 6.24 -6.89 -1.88
CA GLU A 132 7.58 -6.40 -2.24
C GLU A 132 8.03 -5.29 -1.28
N THR A 133 8.58 -5.70 -0.14
CA THR A 133 9.09 -4.79 0.89
C THR A 133 10.62 -4.78 0.98
N GLY A 134 11.19 -3.79 1.67
CA GLY A 134 12.63 -3.71 1.93
C GLY A 134 13.45 -3.20 0.73
N GLY A 135 14.72 -3.60 0.66
CA GLY A 135 15.66 -3.15 -0.39
C GLY A 135 16.15 -1.72 -0.20
N LYS A 136 16.86 -1.18 -1.20
CA LYS A 136 17.50 0.15 -1.15
C LYS A 136 16.92 1.16 -2.14
N VAL A 137 15.99 0.73 -2.98
CA VAL A 137 15.45 1.50 -4.10
C VAL A 137 14.01 1.89 -3.79
N GLY A 138 13.71 3.19 -3.90
CA GLY A 138 12.35 3.70 -3.73
C GLY A 138 11.41 3.20 -4.84
N ARG A 139 10.11 3.14 -4.53
CA ARG A 139 9.09 2.56 -5.42
C ARG A 139 7.92 3.51 -5.63
N SER A 140 7.26 3.38 -6.77
CA SER A 140 5.94 3.96 -7.03
C SER A 140 5.00 2.84 -7.43
N VAL A 141 3.78 2.91 -6.93
CA VAL A 141 2.77 1.87 -7.06
C VAL A 141 1.56 2.43 -7.77
N TYR A 142 1.05 1.66 -8.72
CA TYR A 142 -0.22 1.92 -9.40
C TYR A 142 -1.06 0.66 -9.31
N PHE A 143 -2.34 0.81 -9.00
CA PHE A 143 -3.25 -0.30 -8.80
C PHE A 143 -4.59 -0.06 -9.50
N TRP A 144 -5.00 -1.05 -10.31
CA TRP A 144 -6.32 -1.08 -10.94
C TRP A 144 -7.18 -2.15 -10.27
N PRO A 145 -8.30 -1.80 -9.61
CA PRO A 145 -9.12 -2.76 -8.85
C PRO A 145 -9.90 -3.77 -9.69
N ALA A 146 -10.02 -3.55 -11.00
CA ALA A 146 -10.84 -4.36 -11.89
C ALA A 146 -10.41 -5.83 -11.90
N GLY A 147 -11.39 -6.73 -11.78
CA GLY A 147 -11.16 -8.17 -11.86
C GLY A 147 -10.19 -8.66 -10.78
N LYS A 148 -9.08 -9.29 -11.18
CA LYS A 148 -8.06 -9.81 -10.25
C LYS A 148 -7.23 -8.73 -9.56
N GLY A 149 -7.40 -7.46 -9.93
CA GLY A 149 -6.42 -6.44 -9.60
C GLY A 149 -5.27 -6.47 -10.60
N CYS A 150 -4.66 -5.32 -10.85
CA CYS A 150 -3.42 -5.21 -11.60
C CYS A 150 -2.51 -4.26 -10.84
N LEU A 151 -1.39 -4.76 -10.35
CA LEU A 151 -0.41 -3.99 -9.60
C LEU A 151 0.79 -3.70 -10.51
N ILE A 152 1.19 -2.44 -10.58
CA ILE A 152 2.40 -2.00 -11.27
C ILE A 152 3.32 -1.34 -10.26
N ILE A 153 4.58 -1.77 -10.26
CA ILE A 153 5.62 -1.26 -9.39
C ILE A 153 6.73 -0.69 -10.26
N LYS A 154 6.94 0.62 -10.16
CA LYS A 154 8.06 1.32 -10.79
C LYS A 154 9.11 1.62 -9.73
N ARG A 155 10.33 1.16 -9.96
CA ARG A 155 11.46 1.41 -9.06
C ARG A 155 12.26 2.61 -9.56
N ALA A 156 12.89 3.33 -8.63
CA ALA A 156 13.69 4.51 -8.96
C ALA A 156 14.92 4.19 -9.84
N ASP A 157 15.33 2.93 -9.93
CA ASP A 157 16.39 2.45 -10.83
C ASP A 157 15.91 2.22 -12.29
N GLY A 158 14.64 2.51 -12.59
CA GLY A 158 14.04 2.36 -13.92
C GLY A 158 13.41 1.00 -14.18
N THR A 159 13.53 0.02 -13.27
CA THR A 159 12.87 -1.27 -13.44
C THR A 159 11.37 -1.19 -13.15
N CYS A 160 10.58 -1.99 -13.86
CA CYS A 160 9.13 -2.06 -13.71
C CYS A 160 8.69 -3.52 -13.62
N SER A 161 7.74 -3.82 -12.73
CA SER A 161 7.07 -5.11 -12.65
C SER A 161 5.56 -4.95 -12.69
N ARG A 162 4.89 -5.95 -13.25
CA ARG A 162 3.43 -6.07 -13.29
C ARG A 162 3.04 -7.39 -12.63
N VAL A 163 2.09 -7.32 -11.71
CA VAL A 163 1.57 -8.45 -10.90
C VAL A 163 0.07 -8.54 -11.06
#